data_AF-A0A428VYJ6-F1
#
_entry.id   AF-A0A428VYJ6-F1
#
_cell.length_a   1.000
_cell.length_b   1.000
_cell.length_c   1.000
_cell.angle_alpha   90.00
_cell.angle_beta   90.00
_cell.angle_gamma   90.00
#
_symmetry.space_group_name_H-M   'P 1'
#
loop_
_entity.id
_entity.type
_entity.pdbx_description
1 polymer ?
#
loop_
_entity_poly.entity_id
_entity_poly.type
_entity_poly.pdbx_seq_one_letter_code
_entity_poly.pdbx_strand_id
1 'polypeptide(L)'
;MAGWYARLADVPRIQFQGSPGVDRARLPEANVRPTSGYAGTLMWPHPDGTTSASPAHQRAFTDAAPDDVEGLAQWVWEGLEIPGTPSDYHFLLQGAVQTLWSWRRDQPDGLQFVEVFSYVDLALIEAVPEAAMIDAANPSRGFLRIVTMERLLVLLEREGAFREAMALCRRVERFGEQYCSDGLASKIDSLDRERL
;
A
#
# COMPACT_ATOMS: atom_id res chain seq x y z
N MET A 1 1.98 -9.04 18.31
CA MET A 1 3.08 -8.23 17.73
C MET A 1 3.18 -8.59 16.27
N ALA A 2 2.95 -7.63 15.37
CA ALA A 2 3.21 -7.87 13.95
C ALA A 2 4.72 -8.08 13.77
N GLY A 3 5.09 -9.18 13.12
CA GLY A 3 6.49 -9.49 12.80
C GLY A 3 7.04 -8.52 11.75
N TRP A 4 8.36 -8.52 11.58
CA TRP A 4 9.00 -7.92 10.41
C TRP A 4 9.27 -8.99 9.35
N TYR A 5 9.40 -8.55 8.11
CA TYR A 5 9.67 -9.40 6.94
C TYR A 5 10.84 -8.83 6.16
N ALA A 6 11.61 -9.69 5.49
CA ALA A 6 12.77 -9.24 4.71
C ALA A 6 12.37 -8.50 3.42
N ARG A 7 11.13 -8.69 2.98
CA ARG A 7 10.44 -7.98 1.89
C ARG A 7 8.93 -8.21 2.00
N LEU A 8 8.13 -7.44 1.27
CA LEU A 8 6.67 -7.57 1.24
C LEU A 8 6.22 -8.96 0.78
N ALA A 9 6.85 -9.54 -0.25
CA ALA A 9 6.47 -10.84 -0.80
C ALA A 9 6.64 -12.01 0.20
N ASP A 10 7.36 -11.80 1.30
CA ASP A 10 7.53 -12.81 2.36
C ASP A 10 6.41 -12.74 3.41
N VAL A 11 5.48 -11.76 3.31
CA VAL A 11 4.31 -11.67 4.20
C VAL A 11 3.36 -12.85 3.94
N PRO A 12 3.00 -13.66 4.96
CA PRO A 12 2.14 -14.81 4.77
C PRO A 12 0.81 -14.45 4.13
N ARG A 13 0.39 -15.26 3.15
CA ARG A 13 -0.88 -15.14 2.41
C ARG A 13 -0.99 -13.93 1.47
N ILE A 14 0.05 -13.12 1.34
CA ILE A 14 0.05 -12.09 0.30
C ILE A 14 0.20 -12.74 -1.08
N GLN A 15 -0.55 -12.24 -2.07
CA GLN A 15 -0.46 -12.73 -3.45
C GLN A 15 0.68 -12.06 -4.24
N PHE A 16 1.27 -11.00 -3.70
CA PHE A 16 2.39 -10.28 -4.28
C PHE A 16 3.65 -11.17 -4.35
N GLN A 17 4.23 -11.32 -5.53
CA GLN A 17 5.38 -12.22 -5.77
C GLN A 17 6.73 -11.50 -5.78
N GLY A 18 6.73 -10.17 -5.84
CA GLY A 18 7.94 -9.35 -5.89
C GLY A 18 7.83 -8.21 -6.89
N SER A 19 8.79 -7.30 -6.78
CA SER A 19 8.83 -6.06 -7.52
C SER A 19 9.42 -6.21 -8.93
N PRO A 20 8.70 -5.82 -10.00
CA PRO A 20 9.20 -5.87 -11.37
C PRO A 20 10.51 -5.08 -11.52
N GLY A 21 11.51 -5.67 -12.17
CA GLY A 21 12.77 -4.99 -12.51
C GLY A 21 13.73 -4.74 -11.34
N VAL A 22 13.36 -5.11 -10.10
CA VAL A 22 14.22 -4.91 -8.93
C VAL A 22 15.16 -6.08 -8.73
N ASP A 23 16.46 -5.82 -8.79
CA ASP A 23 17.49 -6.75 -8.32
C ASP A 23 17.74 -6.53 -6.82
N ARG A 24 17.04 -7.30 -5.99
CA ARG A 24 17.14 -7.22 -4.53
C ARG A 24 18.56 -7.40 -4.01
N ALA A 25 19.41 -8.17 -4.69
CA ALA A 25 20.79 -8.40 -4.25
C ALA A 25 21.66 -7.13 -4.32
N ARG A 26 21.23 -6.13 -5.11
CA ARG A 26 21.92 -4.85 -5.28
C ARG A 26 21.42 -3.76 -4.35
N LEU A 27 20.33 -4.00 -3.61
CA LEU A 27 19.82 -3.04 -2.64
C LEU A 27 20.67 -3.07 -1.37
N PRO A 28 21.29 -1.95 -0.96
CA PRO A 28 22.17 -1.91 0.21
C PRO A 28 21.50 -2.40 1.49
N GLU A 29 20.19 -2.14 1.62
CA GLU A 29 19.41 -2.40 2.84
C GLU A 29 18.71 -3.76 2.85
N ALA A 30 18.72 -4.50 1.74
CA ALA A 30 17.94 -5.74 1.60
C ALA A 30 18.29 -6.82 2.63
N ASN A 31 19.51 -6.79 3.17
CA ASN A 31 19.98 -7.80 4.12
C ASN A 31 20.12 -7.26 5.55
N VAL A 32 19.65 -6.04 5.82
CA VAL A 32 19.65 -5.46 7.16
C VAL A 32 18.68 -6.26 8.04
N ARG A 33 19.07 -6.53 9.29
CA ARG A 33 18.24 -7.26 10.24
C ARG A 33 18.13 -6.48 11.55
N PRO A 34 16.96 -6.48 12.20
CA PRO A 34 16.82 -5.85 13.50
C PRO A 34 17.45 -6.73 14.58
N THR A 35 17.83 -6.10 15.68
CA THR A 35 18.11 -6.74 16.97
C THR A 35 16.97 -6.49 17.94
N SER A 36 16.90 -7.27 19.03
CA SER A 36 15.91 -7.05 20.09
C SER A 36 16.37 -5.93 21.02
N GLY A 37 15.55 -4.90 21.15
CA GLY A 37 15.72 -3.81 22.11
C GLY A 37 14.97 -4.04 23.43
N TYR A 38 14.81 -2.95 24.21
CA TYR A 38 14.04 -2.95 25.45
C TYR A 38 12.57 -3.34 25.18
N ALA A 39 11.97 -4.11 26.09
CA ALA A 39 10.59 -4.60 25.98
C ALA A 39 10.24 -5.34 24.66
N GLY A 40 11.25 -5.88 23.95
CA GLY A 40 11.05 -6.63 22.71
C GLY A 40 10.84 -5.77 21.46
N THR A 41 11.10 -4.45 21.54
CA THR A 41 11.07 -3.57 20.37
C THR A 41 12.14 -3.97 19.35
N LEU A 42 11.82 -3.94 18.06
CA LEU A 42 12.78 -4.18 16.99
C LEU A 42 13.65 -2.94 16.80
N MET A 43 14.98 -3.11 16.88
CA MET A 43 15.96 -2.05 16.70
C MET A 43 16.81 -2.31 15.47
N TRP A 44 16.81 -1.36 14.55
CA TRP A 44 17.49 -1.44 13.26
C TRP A 44 18.83 -0.69 13.32
N PRO A 45 19.89 -1.19 12.66
CA PRO A 45 21.14 -0.46 12.50
C PRO A 45 20.91 0.89 11.78
N HIS A 46 21.56 1.94 12.25
CA HIS A 46 21.53 3.28 11.67
C HIS A 46 22.93 3.92 11.80
N PRO A 47 23.36 4.83 10.90
CA PRO A 47 24.67 5.50 11.02
C PRO A 47 24.95 6.12 12.40
N ASP A 48 23.91 6.69 13.03
CA ASP A 48 24.00 7.31 14.36
C ASP A 48 23.72 6.36 15.54
N GLY A 49 23.67 5.05 15.30
CA GLY A 49 23.43 4.02 16.32
C GLY A 49 22.32 3.03 15.93
N THR A 50 21.20 3.06 16.65
CA THR A 50 20.04 2.22 16.34
C THR A 50 18.75 3.03 16.33
N THR A 51 17.78 2.59 15.55
CA THR A 51 16.47 3.22 15.43
C THR A 51 15.35 2.17 15.47
N SER A 52 14.15 2.56 15.87
CA SER A 52 12.97 1.69 15.75
C SER A 52 12.38 1.69 14.32
N ALA A 53 12.81 2.61 13.46
CA ALA A 53 12.36 2.70 12.08
C ALA A 53 13.03 1.62 11.21
N SER A 54 12.24 0.72 10.63
CA SER A 54 12.74 -0.25 9.65
C SER A 54 13.27 0.44 8.38
N PRO A 55 14.08 -0.24 7.55
CA PRO A 55 14.47 0.28 6.24
C PRO A 55 13.27 0.74 5.39
N ALA A 56 12.21 -0.08 5.32
CA ALA A 56 10.98 0.29 4.62
C ALA A 56 10.30 1.53 5.26
N HIS A 57 10.31 1.65 6.59
CA HIS A 57 9.80 2.83 7.30
C HIS A 57 10.56 4.10 6.92
N GLN A 58 11.90 4.05 6.99
CA GLN A 58 12.76 5.18 6.65
C GLN A 58 12.49 5.62 5.20
N ARG A 59 12.32 4.67 4.29
CA ARG A 59 11.97 4.92 2.89
C ARG A 59 10.57 5.53 2.70
N ALA A 60 9.60 5.13 3.52
CA ALA A 60 8.22 5.64 3.47
C ALA A 60 8.10 7.09 3.96
N PHE A 61 8.98 7.52 4.88
CA PHE A 61 8.87 8.80 5.58
C PHE A 61 10.07 9.75 5.37
N THR A 62 10.92 9.48 4.38
CA THR A 62 12.00 10.39 3.99
C THR A 62 11.53 11.42 2.97
N ASP A 63 12.09 12.63 3.02
CA ASP A 63 11.87 13.69 2.02
C ASP A 63 12.64 13.46 0.72
N ALA A 64 13.42 12.37 0.61
CA ALA A 64 14.26 12.05 -0.54
C ALA A 64 13.53 11.31 -1.68
N ALA A 65 12.19 11.20 -1.62
CA ALA A 65 11.42 10.54 -2.67
C ALA A 65 11.58 11.28 -4.01
N PRO A 66 11.69 10.55 -5.15
CA PRO A 66 11.79 11.19 -6.47
C PRO A 66 10.56 12.04 -6.82
N ASP A 67 10.76 13.03 -7.69
CA ASP A 67 9.75 14.01 -8.12
C ASP A 67 9.14 13.71 -9.51
N ASP A 68 9.49 12.56 -10.09
CA ASP A 68 8.95 12.03 -11.33
C ASP A 68 8.29 10.65 -11.15
N VAL A 69 7.39 10.28 -12.08
CA VAL A 69 6.62 9.03 -12.01
C VAL A 69 7.50 7.77 -12.02
N GLU A 70 8.52 7.71 -12.88
CA GLU A 70 9.35 6.52 -13.05
C GLU A 70 10.24 6.32 -11.81
N GLY A 71 10.88 7.39 -11.36
CA GLY A 71 11.67 7.43 -10.14
C GLY A 71 10.85 7.01 -8.92
N LEU A 72 9.65 7.56 -8.75
CA LEU A 72 8.79 7.20 -7.62
C LEU A 72 8.32 5.74 -7.69
N ALA A 73 7.98 5.24 -8.89
CA ALA A 73 7.61 3.85 -9.06
C ALA A 73 8.76 2.89 -8.69
N GLN A 74 9.97 3.17 -9.18
CA GLN A 74 11.18 2.42 -8.83
C GLN A 74 11.46 2.49 -7.32
N TRP A 75 11.31 3.68 -6.72
CA TRP A 75 11.49 3.90 -5.28
C TRP A 75 10.58 3.01 -4.44
N VAL A 76 9.30 2.92 -4.80
CA VAL A 76 8.34 2.05 -4.13
C VAL A 76 8.71 0.59 -4.33
N TRP A 77 9.00 0.18 -5.57
CA TRP A 77 9.33 -1.20 -5.90
C TRP A 77 10.53 -1.72 -5.10
N GLU A 78 11.60 -0.95 -5.01
CA GLU A 78 12.74 -1.27 -4.16
C GLU A 78 12.36 -1.29 -2.68
N GLY A 79 11.50 -0.36 -2.23
CA GLY A 79 11.03 -0.31 -0.85
C GLY A 79 10.21 -1.52 -0.42
N LEU A 80 9.51 -2.17 -1.36
CA LEU A 80 8.82 -3.44 -1.10
C LEU A 80 9.79 -4.64 -1.02
N GLU A 81 11.04 -4.49 -1.44
CA GLU A 81 12.06 -5.54 -1.43
C GLU A 81 13.06 -5.42 -0.27
N ILE A 82 12.95 -4.37 0.56
CA ILE A 82 13.77 -4.17 1.77
C ILE A 82 12.99 -4.49 3.06
N PRO A 83 13.69 -4.76 4.17
CA PRO A 83 13.05 -5.18 5.41
C PRO A 83 12.09 -4.14 6.00
N GLY A 84 10.95 -4.63 6.50
CA GLY A 84 9.87 -3.79 7.01
C GLY A 84 8.80 -4.56 7.77
N THR A 85 7.96 -3.84 8.49
CA THR A 85 6.70 -4.36 9.03
C THR A 85 5.56 -4.17 8.02
N PRO A 86 4.45 -4.92 8.14
CA PRO A 86 3.26 -4.71 7.32
C PRO A 86 2.79 -3.25 7.27
N SER A 87 2.79 -2.55 8.40
CA SER A 87 2.41 -1.12 8.43
C SER A 87 3.38 -0.24 7.65
N ASP A 88 4.69 -0.53 7.67
CA ASP A 88 5.66 0.25 6.91
C ASP A 88 5.41 0.16 5.41
N TYR A 89 5.12 -1.05 4.89
CA TYR A 89 4.76 -1.24 3.48
C TYR A 89 3.44 -0.55 3.11
N HIS A 90 2.44 -0.61 4.00
CA HIS A 90 1.17 0.09 3.81
C HIS A 90 1.38 1.61 3.68
N PHE A 91 2.16 2.21 4.57
CA PHE A 91 2.44 3.64 4.51
C PHE A 91 3.30 4.04 3.30
N LEU A 92 4.25 3.21 2.87
CA LEU A 92 5.01 3.42 1.63
C LEU A 92 4.08 3.47 0.41
N LEU A 93 3.20 2.48 0.27
CA LEU A 93 2.23 2.40 -0.83
C LEU A 93 1.24 3.57 -0.79
N GLN A 94 0.74 3.90 0.41
CA GLN A 94 -0.18 5.00 0.60
C GLN A 94 0.44 6.35 0.21
N GLY A 95 1.67 6.63 0.65
CA GLY A 95 2.39 7.86 0.32
C GLY A 95 2.61 8.00 -1.19
N ALA A 96 3.00 6.90 -1.85
CA ALA A 96 3.20 6.89 -3.29
C ALA A 96 1.89 7.13 -4.07
N VAL A 97 0.80 6.45 -3.71
CA VAL A 97 -0.51 6.65 -4.33
C VAL A 97 -1.00 8.09 -4.15
N GLN A 98 -0.82 8.69 -2.96
CA GLN A 98 -1.18 10.09 -2.73
C GLN A 98 -0.37 11.04 -3.63
N THR A 99 0.93 10.79 -3.75
CA THR A 99 1.84 11.60 -4.57
C THR A 99 1.50 11.49 -6.06
N LEU A 100 1.42 10.27 -6.60
CA LEU A 100 1.02 10.01 -7.99
C LEU A 100 -0.37 10.60 -8.30
N TRP A 101 -1.32 10.46 -7.37
CA TRP A 101 -2.63 11.07 -7.52
C TRP A 101 -2.54 12.59 -7.60
N SER A 102 -1.66 13.24 -6.83
CA SER A 102 -1.47 14.70 -6.89
C SER A 102 -0.97 15.14 -8.27
N TRP A 103 -0.11 14.35 -8.91
CA TRP A 103 0.47 14.62 -10.23
C TRP A 103 -0.43 14.27 -11.42
N ARG A 104 -1.55 13.57 -11.20
CA ARG A 104 -2.41 12.99 -12.26
C ARG A 104 -2.83 13.91 -13.41
N ARG A 105 -2.77 15.24 -13.24
CA ARG A 105 -3.09 16.21 -14.30
C ARG A 105 -1.89 16.51 -15.19
N ASP A 106 -0.70 16.51 -14.62
CA ASP A 106 0.54 16.89 -15.29
C ASP A 106 1.32 15.65 -15.78
N GLN A 107 1.19 14.52 -15.07
CA GLN A 107 1.81 13.23 -15.38
C GLN A 107 0.76 12.10 -15.34
N PRO A 108 -0.14 12.02 -16.35
CA PRO A 108 -1.27 11.07 -16.35
C PRO A 108 -0.82 9.60 -16.38
N ASP A 109 0.35 9.30 -16.94
CA ASP A 109 0.91 7.95 -16.99
C ASP A 109 1.14 7.35 -15.59
N GLY A 110 1.24 8.19 -14.55
CA GLY A 110 1.33 7.75 -13.15
C GLY A 110 0.06 7.06 -12.63
N LEU A 111 -1.09 7.21 -13.30
CA LEU A 111 -2.34 6.57 -12.87
C LEU A 111 -2.28 5.04 -12.94
N GLN A 112 -1.47 4.47 -13.83
CA GLN A 112 -1.27 3.01 -13.84
C GLN A 112 -0.65 2.52 -12.52
N PHE A 113 0.25 3.31 -11.93
CA PHE A 113 0.88 2.98 -10.65
C PHE A 113 -0.04 3.24 -9.47
N VAL A 114 -0.98 4.20 -9.58
CA VAL A 114 -2.07 4.33 -8.60
C VAL A 114 -2.87 3.02 -8.53
N GLU A 115 -3.25 2.47 -9.68
CA GLU A 115 -3.99 1.22 -9.73
C GLU A 115 -3.17 0.05 -9.16
N VAL A 116 -1.95 -0.14 -9.67
CA VAL A 116 -1.07 -1.24 -9.28
C VAL A 116 -0.75 -1.20 -7.79
N PHE A 117 -0.30 -0.06 -7.26
CA PHE A 117 0.07 0.07 -5.85
C PHE A 117 -1.14 -0.05 -4.93
N SER A 118 -2.30 0.45 -5.33
CA SER A 118 -3.52 0.21 -4.56
C SER A 118 -3.90 -1.27 -4.51
N TYR A 119 -3.75 -2.05 -5.59
CA TYR A 119 -4.00 -3.48 -5.53
C TYR A 119 -2.98 -4.25 -4.69
N VAL A 120 -1.71 -3.83 -4.69
CA VAL A 120 -0.68 -4.39 -3.81
C VAL A 120 -1.02 -4.10 -2.34
N ASP A 121 -1.44 -2.87 -2.03
CA ASP A 121 -1.84 -2.47 -0.67
C ASP A 121 -3.10 -3.21 -0.21
N LEU A 122 -4.08 -3.41 -1.10
CA LEU A 122 -5.23 -4.25 -0.82
C LEU A 122 -4.79 -5.66 -0.47
N ALA A 123 -3.93 -6.29 -1.27
CA ALA A 123 -3.45 -7.65 -0.99
C ALA A 123 -2.74 -7.75 0.38
N LEU A 124 -1.98 -6.72 0.76
CA LEU A 124 -1.35 -6.61 2.06
C LEU A 124 -2.38 -6.52 3.20
N ILE A 125 -3.33 -5.60 3.11
CA ILE A 125 -4.35 -5.39 4.16
C ILE A 125 -5.28 -6.61 4.27
N GLU A 126 -5.57 -7.30 3.17
CA GLU A 126 -6.35 -8.54 3.22
C GLU A 126 -5.59 -9.69 3.89
N ALA A 127 -4.25 -9.73 3.75
CA ALA A 127 -3.40 -10.74 4.38
C ALA A 127 -3.12 -10.42 5.86
N VAL A 128 -2.96 -9.13 6.19
CA VAL A 128 -2.61 -8.60 7.51
C VAL A 128 -3.43 -7.33 7.80
N PRO A 129 -4.71 -7.45 8.20
CA PRO A 129 -5.56 -6.30 8.48
C PRO A 129 -4.98 -5.33 9.52
N GLU A 130 -4.19 -5.84 10.46
CA GLU A 130 -3.52 -5.07 11.50
C GLU A 130 -2.60 -3.98 10.95
N ALA A 131 -2.14 -4.09 9.69
CA ALA A 131 -1.32 -3.09 9.03
C ALA A 131 -2.00 -1.71 8.95
N ALA A 132 -3.34 -1.69 8.89
CA ALA A 132 -4.16 -0.49 8.73
C ALA A 132 -5.11 -0.24 9.92
N MET A 133 -4.92 -0.90 11.06
CA MET A 133 -5.77 -0.70 12.24
C MET A 133 -5.42 0.59 12.99
N ILE A 134 -6.42 1.25 13.59
CA ILE A 134 -6.19 2.42 14.46
C ILE A 134 -5.38 2.02 15.70
N ASP A 135 -5.71 0.86 16.25
CA ASP A 135 -5.07 0.30 17.43
C ASP A 135 -5.13 -1.22 17.36
N ALA A 136 -3.98 -1.85 17.09
CA ALA A 136 -3.89 -3.30 17.05
C ALA A 136 -4.18 -3.96 18.42
N ALA A 137 -4.01 -3.24 19.54
CA ALA A 137 -4.35 -3.73 20.86
C ALA A 137 -5.85 -3.59 21.18
N ASN A 138 -6.57 -2.74 20.45
CA ASN A 138 -8.01 -2.57 20.59
C ASN A 138 -8.71 -2.58 19.22
N PRO A 139 -9.03 -3.78 18.67
CA PRO A 139 -9.66 -3.91 17.36
C PRO A 139 -11.03 -3.24 17.20
N SER A 140 -11.76 -3.02 18.30
CA SER A 140 -13.00 -2.24 18.27
C SER A 140 -12.78 -0.77 17.85
N ARG A 141 -11.51 -0.34 17.90
CA ARG A 141 -10.91 0.84 17.26
C ARG A 141 -11.39 1.06 15.82
N GLY A 142 -11.55 -0.04 15.09
CA GLY A 142 -11.70 -0.04 13.65
C GLY A 142 -10.38 0.21 12.93
N PHE A 143 -10.50 0.59 11.66
CA PHE A 143 -9.40 0.80 10.74
C PHE A 143 -9.16 2.28 10.49
N LEU A 144 -7.91 2.62 10.15
CA LEU A 144 -7.59 3.90 9.53
C LEU A 144 -8.31 3.98 8.19
N ARG A 145 -8.57 5.22 7.75
CA ARG A 145 -9.03 5.48 6.40
C ARG A 145 -7.92 5.09 5.41
N ILE A 146 -8.19 4.10 4.55
CA ILE A 146 -7.22 3.51 3.63
C ILE A 146 -7.24 4.30 2.32
N VAL A 147 -6.36 5.29 2.19
CA VAL A 147 -6.41 6.26 1.08
C VAL A 147 -6.19 5.60 -0.28
N THR A 148 -5.39 4.53 -0.34
CA THR A 148 -5.17 3.76 -1.57
C THR A 148 -6.46 3.20 -2.17
N MET A 149 -7.38 2.68 -1.33
CA MET A 149 -8.68 2.15 -1.77
C MET A 149 -9.57 3.25 -2.30
N GLU A 150 -9.59 4.41 -1.64
CA GLU A 150 -10.39 5.54 -2.08
C GLU A 150 -9.95 6.07 -3.44
N ARG A 151 -8.63 6.19 -3.66
CA ARG A 151 -8.10 6.63 -4.95
C ARG A 151 -8.38 5.61 -6.04
N LEU A 152 -8.27 4.31 -5.74
CA LEU A 152 -8.60 3.26 -6.68
C LEU A 152 -10.09 3.27 -7.06
N LEU A 153 -11.00 3.43 -6.09
CA LEU A 153 -12.43 3.52 -6.37
C LEU A 153 -12.77 4.73 -7.25
N VAL A 154 -12.20 5.90 -6.94
CA VAL A 154 -12.39 7.09 -7.78
C VAL A 154 -11.81 6.89 -9.18
N LEU A 155 -10.67 6.21 -9.32
CA LEU A 155 -10.08 5.90 -10.62
C LEU A 155 -11.00 4.98 -11.44
N LEU A 156 -11.40 3.84 -10.87
CA LEU A 156 -12.27 2.85 -11.53
C LEU A 156 -13.62 3.47 -11.94
N GLU A 157 -14.22 4.29 -11.09
CA GLU A 157 -15.46 4.98 -11.43
C GLU A 157 -15.28 5.99 -12.58
N ARG A 158 -14.14 6.69 -12.66
CA ARG A 158 -13.87 7.65 -13.74
C ARG A 158 -13.59 6.97 -15.08
N GLU A 159 -12.99 5.80 -15.06
CA GLU A 159 -12.74 4.97 -16.26
C GLU A 159 -13.98 4.16 -16.68
N GLY A 160 -15.10 4.25 -15.93
CA GLY A 160 -16.33 3.50 -16.22
C GLY A 160 -16.25 2.00 -15.85
N ALA A 161 -15.22 1.58 -15.12
CA ALA A 161 -15.03 0.23 -14.61
C ALA A 161 -15.91 -0.04 -13.36
N PHE A 162 -17.23 0.17 -13.50
CA PHE A 162 -18.16 0.15 -12.36
C PHE A 162 -18.29 -1.24 -11.71
N ARG A 163 -18.10 -2.33 -12.48
CA ARG A 163 -18.17 -3.69 -11.94
C ARG A 163 -16.98 -3.99 -11.05
N GLU A 164 -15.79 -3.58 -11.48
CA GLU A 164 -14.53 -3.66 -10.76
C GLU A 164 -14.60 -2.79 -9.49
N ALA A 165 -15.11 -1.56 -9.60
CA ALA A 165 -15.36 -0.69 -8.45
C ALA A 165 -16.30 -1.36 -7.44
N MET A 166 -17.38 -2.01 -7.89
CA MET A 166 -18.33 -2.69 -7.00
C MET A 166 -17.73 -3.95 -6.36
N ALA A 167 -16.87 -4.67 -7.07
CA ALA A 167 -16.13 -5.79 -6.52
C ALA A 167 -15.13 -5.32 -5.45
N LEU A 168 -14.42 -4.23 -5.70
CA LEU A 168 -13.51 -3.61 -4.74
C LEU A 168 -14.26 -3.16 -3.48
N CYS A 169 -15.37 -2.46 -3.67
CA CYS A 169 -16.30 -2.05 -2.62
C CYS A 169 -16.61 -3.17 -1.62
N ARG A 170 -17.07 -4.31 -2.13
CA ARG A 170 -17.40 -5.49 -1.30
C ARG A 170 -16.19 -6.07 -0.58
N ARG A 171 -14.99 -5.98 -1.17
CA ARG A 171 -13.76 -6.44 -0.53
C ARG A 171 -13.31 -5.53 0.61
N VAL A 172 -13.56 -4.23 0.50
CA VAL A 172 -13.08 -3.22 1.47
C VAL A 172 -14.10 -2.88 2.56
N GLU A 173 -15.36 -3.26 2.40
CA GLU A 173 -16.44 -3.05 3.39
C GLU A 173 -16.09 -3.60 4.78
N ARG A 174 -15.38 -4.73 4.84
CA ARG A 174 -14.89 -5.31 6.10
C ARG A 174 -13.86 -4.44 6.84
N PHE A 175 -13.30 -3.43 6.17
CA PHE A 175 -12.34 -2.48 6.72
C PHE A 175 -12.97 -1.10 6.99
N GLY A 176 -14.29 -0.97 6.89
CA GLY A 176 -15.02 0.25 7.21
C GLY A 176 -16.16 0.54 6.22
N GLU A 177 -17.17 1.28 6.69
CA GLU A 177 -18.45 1.45 6.00
C GLU A 177 -18.46 2.53 4.89
N GLN A 178 -17.35 3.23 4.64
CA GLN A 178 -17.36 4.51 3.89
C GLN A 178 -16.79 4.46 2.47
N TYR A 179 -16.48 3.29 1.93
CA TYR A 179 -15.82 3.21 0.63
C TYR A 179 -16.79 3.23 -0.57
N CYS A 180 -18.06 2.85 -0.39
CA CYS A 180 -18.99 2.69 -1.50
C CYS A 180 -19.83 3.92 -1.80
N SER A 181 -19.94 4.26 -3.09
CA SER A 181 -20.86 5.29 -3.55
C SER A 181 -22.26 4.71 -3.77
N ASP A 182 -23.28 5.37 -3.23
CA ASP A 182 -24.70 4.94 -3.32
C ASP A 182 -25.20 4.75 -4.77
N GLY A 183 -24.56 5.44 -5.73
CA GLY A 183 -24.94 5.41 -7.14
C GLY A 183 -24.35 4.26 -7.96
N LEU A 184 -23.42 3.47 -7.41
CA LEU A 184 -22.66 2.50 -8.21
C LEU A 184 -23.54 1.36 -8.73
N ALA A 185 -24.50 0.87 -7.93
CA ALA A 185 -25.45 -0.15 -8.35
C ALA A 185 -26.33 0.34 -9.51
N SER A 186 -26.86 1.56 -9.41
CA SER A 186 -27.70 2.16 -10.47
C SER A 186 -26.93 2.40 -11.77
N LYS A 187 -25.62 2.70 -11.71
CA LYS A 187 -24.75 2.81 -12.88
C LYS A 187 -24.60 1.45 -13.59
N ILE A 188 -24.40 0.36 -12.85
CA ILE A 188 -24.32 -1.00 -13.40
C ILE A 188 -25.64 -1.39 -14.08
N ASP A 189 -26.78 -1.15 -13.41
CA ASP A 189 -28.11 -1.46 -13.98
C ASP A 189 -28.41 -0.67 -15.25
N SER A 190 -27.82 0.52 -15.40
CA SER A 190 -27.96 1.33 -16.62
C SER A 190 -27.11 0.77 -17.75
N LEU A 191 -25.85 0.39 -17.49
CA LEU A 191 -24.99 -0.28 -18.48
C LEU A 191 -25.59 -1.60 -18.99
N ASP A 192 -26.24 -2.36 -18.11
CA ASP A 192 -26.86 -3.64 -18.51
C ASP A 192 -28.10 -3.46 -19.38
N ARG A 193 -28.80 -2.33 -19.25
CA ARG A 193 -29.92 -1.97 -20.11
C ARG A 193 -29.49 -1.45 -21.48
N GLU A 194 -28.32 -0.82 -21.59
CA GLU A 194 -27.76 -0.34 -22.87
C GLU A 194 -27.14 -1.45 -23.74
N ARG A 195 -26.85 -2.62 -23.16
CA ARG A 195 -26.29 -3.79 -23.86
C ARG A 195 -27.34 -4.79 -24.37
N LEU A 196 -28.62 -4.55 -24.12
CA LEU A 196 -29.77 -5.33 -24.60
C LEU A 196 -30.40 -4.67 -25.83
#